data_AF-A0AAU9KTC9-F1
#
_entry.id   AF-A0AAU9KTC9-F1
#
_cell.length_a   1.000
_cell.length_b   1.000
_cell.length_c   1.000
_cell.angle_alpha   90.00
_cell.angle_beta   90.00
_cell.angle_gamma   90.00
#
_symmetry.space_group_name_H-M   'P 1'
#
loop_
_entity.id
_entity.type
_entity.pdbx_description
1 polymer ?
#
loop_
_entity_poly.entity_id
_entity_poly.type
_entity_poly.pdbx_seq_one_letter_code
_entity_poly.pdbx_strand_id
1 'polypeptide(L)'
;MMKVLVVPVIAALSAFSISIEALERDKQLEVVATVHSNYHLLTRYDDEAKDRLEIKCFDNFTLDDNPICASNGQMYTNLSMFNYRKCMLKIQEGTELEMKDVEFCKSQIREELEHVE
;
A
#
# COMPACT_ATOMS: atom_id res chain seq x y z
N MET A 1 -46.56 -62.03 -9.22
CA MET A 1 -46.17 -61.06 -8.17
C MET A 1 -44.79 -60.53 -8.52
N MET A 2 -44.69 -59.28 -8.93
CA MET A 2 -43.44 -58.62 -9.32
C MET A 2 -43.36 -57.31 -8.55
N LYS A 3 -42.38 -57.16 -7.66
CA LYS A 3 -41.89 -55.84 -7.21
C LYS A 3 -40.38 -55.93 -7.03
N VAL A 4 -39.69 -55.44 -8.06
CA VAL A 4 -38.25 -55.16 -8.08
C VAL A 4 -37.97 -54.13 -7.00
N LEU A 5 -37.09 -54.46 -6.06
CA LEU A 5 -36.68 -53.57 -4.98
C LEU A 5 -35.52 -52.70 -5.50
N VAL A 6 -35.83 -51.56 -6.12
CA VAL A 6 -34.85 -50.50 -6.41
C VAL A 6 -34.79 -49.59 -5.18
N VAL A 7 -33.87 -49.86 -4.26
CA VAL A 7 -33.58 -48.92 -3.16
C VAL A 7 -32.58 -47.89 -3.70
N PRO A 8 -32.87 -46.58 -3.60
CA PRO A 8 -32.18 -45.58 -4.38
C PRO A 8 -30.86 -45.17 -3.71
N VAL A 9 -29.89 -44.88 -4.57
CA VAL A 9 -28.49 -44.45 -4.34
C VAL A 9 -28.39 -43.08 -3.64
N ILE A 10 -29.33 -42.69 -2.78
CA ILE A 10 -29.49 -41.30 -2.33
C ILE A 10 -28.67 -40.98 -1.06
N ALA A 11 -28.05 -41.96 -0.39
CA ALA A 11 -27.31 -41.71 0.85
C ALA A 11 -25.87 -41.16 0.67
N ALA A 12 -25.44 -40.83 -0.56
CA ALA A 12 -24.05 -40.40 -0.82
C ALA A 12 -23.89 -38.93 -1.23
N LEU A 13 -24.97 -38.13 -1.31
CA LEU A 13 -24.92 -36.76 -1.83
C LEU A 13 -24.88 -35.65 -0.75
N SER A 14 -24.96 -35.98 0.55
CA SER A 14 -24.98 -34.96 1.62
C SER A 14 -23.61 -34.53 2.16
N ALA A 15 -22.50 -35.04 1.62
CA ALA A 15 -21.15 -34.68 2.08
C ALA A 15 -20.48 -33.55 1.25
N PHE A 16 -21.14 -33.04 0.22
CA PHE A 16 -20.65 -31.91 -0.58
C PHE A 16 -21.26 -30.58 -0.14
N SER A 17 -21.15 -30.25 1.15
CA SER A 17 -21.19 -28.85 1.58
C SER A 17 -19.78 -28.29 1.54
N ILE A 18 -19.19 -28.25 0.33
CA ILE A 18 -17.97 -27.49 0.11
C ILE A 18 -18.37 -26.02 0.28
N SER A 19 -17.59 -25.30 1.08
CA SER A 19 -17.72 -23.87 1.34
C SER A 19 -17.57 -23.04 0.05
N ILE A 20 -18.64 -22.89 -0.74
CA ILE A 20 -18.62 -22.14 -2.02
C ILE A 20 -19.10 -20.68 -1.84
N GLU A 21 -19.43 -20.21 -0.64
CA GLU A 21 -19.90 -18.82 -0.45
C GLU A 21 -18.79 -17.77 -0.32
N ALA A 22 -17.52 -18.16 -0.21
CA ALA A 22 -16.41 -17.21 -0.17
C ALA A 22 -15.88 -16.85 -1.57
N LEU A 23 -15.86 -17.79 -2.51
CA LEU A 23 -15.17 -17.64 -3.80
C LEU A 23 -15.92 -16.76 -4.83
N GLU A 24 -17.24 -16.61 -4.70
CA GLU A 24 -18.05 -15.83 -5.67
C GLU A 24 -18.05 -14.32 -5.36
N ARG A 25 -17.92 -13.94 -4.08
CA ARG A 25 -17.78 -12.54 -3.65
C ARG A 25 -16.52 -11.87 -4.22
N ASP A 26 -15.40 -12.59 -4.24
CA ASP A 26 -14.11 -12.05 -4.68
C ASP A 26 -14.11 -11.70 -6.17
N LYS A 27 -14.73 -12.55 -7.01
CA LYS A 27 -14.92 -12.28 -8.45
C LYS A 27 -15.85 -11.10 -8.70
N GLN A 28 -16.90 -10.94 -7.90
CA GLN A 28 -17.77 -9.78 -8.01
C GLN A 28 -17.03 -8.50 -7.59
N LEU A 29 -16.17 -8.57 -6.58
CA LEU A 29 -15.35 -7.44 -6.13
C LEU A 29 -14.36 -6.99 -7.22
N GLU A 30 -13.73 -7.92 -7.94
CA GLU A 30 -12.83 -7.65 -9.07
C GLU A 30 -13.54 -6.92 -10.23
N VAL A 31 -14.73 -7.41 -10.60
CA VAL A 31 -15.53 -6.81 -11.68
C VAL A 31 -16.03 -5.42 -11.29
N VAL A 32 -16.53 -5.25 -10.07
CA VAL A 32 -17.03 -3.95 -9.57
C VAL A 32 -15.90 -2.94 -9.44
N ALA A 33 -14.70 -3.37 -8.99
CA ALA A 33 -13.52 -2.53 -8.92
C ALA A 33 -13.10 -1.99 -10.29
N THR A 34 -13.21 -2.79 -11.36
CA THR A 34 -12.84 -2.36 -12.72
C THR A 34 -13.72 -1.21 -13.25
N VAL A 35 -14.95 -1.08 -12.77
CA VAL A 35 -15.94 -0.13 -13.33
C VAL A 35 -16.18 1.08 -12.42
N HIS A 36 -15.94 0.95 -11.11
CA HIS A 36 -16.24 1.99 -10.12
C HIS A 36 -15.05 2.46 -9.28
N SER A 37 -13.88 1.82 -9.38
CA SER A 37 -12.66 2.31 -8.75
C SER A 37 -11.48 2.25 -9.72
N ASN A 38 -10.46 3.06 -9.45
CA ASN A 38 -9.20 2.94 -10.15
C ASN A 38 -8.64 1.53 -9.84
N TYR A 39 -8.51 0.68 -10.86
CA TYR A 39 -8.06 -0.73 -10.79
C TYR A 39 -6.75 -0.94 -10.01
N HIS A 40 -6.02 0.14 -9.72
CA HIS A 40 -4.80 0.14 -8.92
C HIS A 40 -4.99 -0.14 -7.41
N LEU A 41 -6.22 -0.33 -6.93
CA LEU A 41 -6.53 -0.74 -5.55
C LEU A 41 -6.70 -2.26 -5.38
N LEU A 42 -5.92 -3.06 -6.10
CA LEU A 42 -5.61 -4.42 -5.65
C LEU A 42 -4.50 -4.30 -4.59
N THR A 43 -4.84 -3.79 -3.41
CA THR A 43 -3.93 -3.80 -2.27
C THR A 43 -3.62 -5.26 -1.97
N ARG A 44 -2.34 -5.63 -2.07
CA ARG A 44 -1.90 -6.94 -1.58
C ARG A 44 -2.14 -6.88 -0.06
N TYR A 45 -2.54 -7.99 0.56
CA TYR A 45 -2.82 -8.05 2.00
C TYR A 45 -1.69 -7.53 2.92
N ASP A 46 -0.47 -7.35 2.40
CA ASP A 46 0.66 -6.70 3.10
C ASP A 46 0.59 -5.15 3.16
N ASP A 47 -0.30 -4.50 2.41
CA ASP A 47 -0.41 -3.05 2.36
C ASP A 47 -1.28 -2.49 3.50
N GLU A 48 -2.30 -3.21 4.00
CA GLU A 48 -3.20 -2.64 5.02
C GLU A 48 -2.51 -2.26 6.33
N ALA A 49 -1.55 -3.08 6.78
CA ALA A 49 -0.80 -2.79 8.00
C ALA A 49 0.13 -1.58 7.80
N LYS A 50 0.74 -1.48 6.62
CA LYS A 50 1.58 -0.35 6.21
C LYS A 50 0.75 0.94 6.13
N ASP A 51 -0.41 0.89 5.49
CA ASP A 51 -1.34 2.02 5.36
C ASP A 51 -1.81 2.53 6.72
N ARG A 52 -2.15 1.61 7.66
CA ARG A 52 -2.50 1.98 9.03
C ARG A 52 -1.35 2.65 9.78
N LEU A 53 -0.10 2.35 9.45
CA LEU A 53 1.07 3.00 10.03
C LEU A 53 1.33 4.36 9.35
N GLU A 54 1.19 4.46 8.03
CA GLU A 54 1.37 5.71 7.28
C GLU A 54 0.40 6.80 7.73
N ILE A 55 -0.85 6.44 8.06
CA ILE A 55 -1.84 7.38 8.61
C ILE A 55 -1.31 8.04 9.90
N LYS A 56 -0.45 7.37 10.67
CA LYS A 56 0.13 7.92 11.90
C LYS A 56 1.27 8.92 11.64
N CYS A 57 1.76 9.01 10.41
CA CYS A 57 2.76 10.01 10.03
C CYS A 57 2.14 11.41 9.85
N PHE A 58 0.82 11.49 9.68
CA PHE A 58 0.15 12.79 9.61
C PHE A 58 0.20 13.49 10.97
N ASP A 59 0.75 14.70 10.97
CA ASP A 59 0.87 15.58 12.13
C ASP A 59 0.38 17.00 11.74
N ASN A 60 0.53 17.96 12.64
CA ASN A 60 0.23 19.36 12.40
C ASN A 60 1.23 19.95 11.41
N PHE A 61 0.74 20.23 10.19
CA PHE A 61 1.54 20.84 9.15
C PHE A 61 1.67 22.35 9.32
N THR A 62 2.87 22.86 9.08
CA THR A 62 3.18 24.28 9.06
C THR A 62 3.50 24.74 7.64
N LEU A 63 3.21 26.01 7.35
CA LEU A 63 3.43 26.64 6.04
C LEU A 63 4.66 27.56 6.03
N ASP A 64 5.51 27.49 7.05
CA ASP A 64 6.75 28.25 7.09
C ASP A 64 7.72 27.77 5.99
N ASP A 65 8.56 28.68 5.52
CA ASP A 65 9.57 28.42 4.49
C ASP A 65 10.96 28.47 5.13
N ASN A 66 11.30 27.38 5.82
CA ASN A 66 12.55 27.20 6.56
C ASN A 66 13.21 25.90 6.09
N PRO A 67 13.92 25.92 4.95
CA PRO A 67 14.31 24.70 4.25
C PRO A 67 15.27 23.82 5.06
N ILE A 68 15.05 22.51 4.99
CA ILE A 68 15.85 21.48 5.66
C ILE A 68 16.50 20.58 4.61
N CYS A 69 17.82 20.44 4.67
CA CYS A 69 18.56 19.47 3.86
C CYS A 69 18.59 18.10 4.54
N ALA A 70 18.38 17.05 3.75
CA ALA A 70 18.33 15.67 4.25
C ALA A 70 19.38 14.76 3.61
N SER A 71 19.59 13.60 4.23
CA SER A 71 20.58 12.58 3.82
C SER A 71 20.34 11.97 2.44
N ASN A 72 19.13 12.10 1.89
CA ASN A 72 18.80 11.65 0.54
C ASN A 72 19.09 12.73 -0.53
N GLY A 73 19.78 13.82 -0.17
CA GLY A 73 20.13 14.91 -1.09
C GLY A 73 18.99 15.89 -1.38
N GLN A 74 17.80 15.65 -0.83
CA GLN A 74 16.64 16.51 -1.06
C GLN A 74 16.54 17.64 -0.02
N MET A 75 16.07 18.80 -0.48
CA MET A 75 15.62 19.88 0.41
C MET A 75 14.11 19.80 0.63
N TYR A 76 13.70 19.83 1.89
CA TYR A 76 12.30 19.93 2.32
C TYR A 76 11.98 21.37 2.69
N THR A 77 10.77 21.83 2.39
CA THR A 77 10.33 23.23 2.61
C THR A 77 10.42 23.67 4.05
N ASN A 78 10.12 22.78 5.00
CA ASN A 78 10.23 23.03 6.43
C ASN A 78 10.38 21.74 7.23
N LEU A 79 10.58 21.91 8.55
CA LEU A 79 10.74 20.80 9.48
C LEU A 79 9.51 19.87 9.54
N SER A 80 8.30 20.40 9.43
CA SER A 80 7.08 19.59 9.43
C SER A 80 7.03 18.65 8.22
N MET A 81 7.35 19.17 7.03
CA MET A 81 7.44 18.36 5.80
C MET A 81 8.58 17.34 5.88
N PHE A 82 9.73 17.71 6.42
CA PHE A 82 10.85 16.78 6.66
C PHE A 82 10.43 15.62 7.57
N ASN A 83 9.78 15.91 8.71
CA ASN A 83 9.36 14.89 9.67
C ASN A 83 8.31 13.93 9.08
N TYR A 84 7.35 14.48 8.33
CA TYR A 84 6.38 13.68 7.60
C TYR A 84 7.07 12.71 6.64
N ARG A 85 8.00 13.21 5.82
CA ARG A 85 8.71 12.38 4.84
C ARG A 85 9.64 11.36 5.48
N LYS A 86 10.33 11.72 6.56
CA LYS A 86 11.12 10.80 7.38
C LYS A 86 10.27 9.64 7.91
N CYS A 87 9.05 9.90 8.39
CA CYS A 87 8.14 8.86 8.87
C CYS A 87 7.65 7.94 7.73
N MET A 88 7.22 8.53 6.60
CA MET A 88 6.73 7.77 5.45
C MET A 88 7.81 6.84 4.87
N LEU A 89 9.02 7.35 4.63
CA LEU A 89 10.13 6.55 4.09
C LEU A 89 10.53 5.40 5.01
N LYS A 90 10.46 5.60 6.32
CA LYS A 90 10.74 4.54 7.29
C LYS A 90 9.73 3.39 7.20
N ILE A 91 8.46 3.70 6.94
CA ILE A 91 7.40 2.69 6.82
C ILE A 91 7.42 2.01 5.45
N GLN A 92 7.62 2.80 4.38
CA GLN A 92 7.54 2.31 3.00
C GLN A 92 8.80 1.56 2.56
N GLU A 93 9.98 2.03 2.98
CA GLU A 93 11.26 1.57 2.46
C GLU A 93 12.22 1.09 3.56
N GLY A 94 11.88 1.30 4.84
CA GLY A 94 12.80 1.05 5.94
C GLY A 94 13.96 2.06 6.01
N THR A 95 13.89 3.15 5.25
CA THR A 95 14.94 4.16 5.13
C THR A 95 14.82 5.19 6.25
N GLU A 96 15.92 5.45 6.96
CA GLU A 96 15.97 6.51 7.99
C GLU A 96 16.57 7.79 7.40
N LEU A 97 15.80 8.88 7.48
CA LEU A 97 16.21 10.19 6.96
C LEU A 97 16.88 11.02 8.06
N GLU A 98 18.04 11.57 7.76
CA GLU A 98 18.81 12.41 8.68
C GLU A 98 18.93 13.83 8.15
N MET A 99 18.96 14.83 9.03
CA MET A 99 19.30 16.19 8.63
C MET A 99 20.79 16.27 8.28
N LYS A 100 21.10 16.97 7.19
CA LYS A 100 22.47 17.26 6.76
C LYS A 100 22.67 18.75 6.64
N ASP A 101 23.94 19.14 6.51
CA ASP A 101 24.29 20.52 6.21
C ASP A 101 23.74 20.92 4.84
N VAL A 102 23.29 22.16 4.67
CA VAL A 102 22.70 22.65 3.42
C VAL A 102 23.67 22.52 2.25
N GLU A 103 24.98 22.63 2.49
CA GLU A 103 26.01 22.46 1.45
C GLU A 103 26.03 21.04 0.87
N PHE A 104 25.61 20.02 1.63
CA PHE A 104 25.44 18.67 1.11
C PHE A 104 24.41 18.67 -0.02
N CYS A 105 23.18 19.15 0.22
CA CYS A 105 22.14 19.14 -0.81
C CYS A 105 22.50 20.04 -2.00
N LYS A 106 23.13 21.19 -1.78
CA LYS A 106 23.61 22.05 -2.88
C LYS A 106 24.62 21.34 -3.77
N SER A 107 25.53 20.55 -3.18
CA SER A 107 26.51 19.78 -3.95
C SER A 107 25.83 18.71 -4.83
N GLN A 108 24.83 18.01 -4.29
CA GLN A 108 24.07 16.99 -5.02
C GLN A 108 23.29 17.61 -6.19
N ILE A 109 22.61 18.74 -5.98
CA ILE A 109 21.86 19.44 -7.04
C ILE A 109 22.80 19.89 -8.16
N ARG A 110 23.99 20.40 -7.83
CA ARG A 110 24.98 20.81 -8.84
C ARG A 110 25.47 19.61 -9.65
N GLU A 111 25.82 18.51 -8.99
CA GLU A 111 26.23 17.28 -9.67
C GLU A 111 25.12 16.81 -10.62
N GLU A 112 23.86 16.79 -10.17
CA GLU A 112 22.73 16.42 -11.04
C GLU A 112 22.61 17.32 -12.29
N LEU A 113 22.78 18.65 -12.14
CA LEU A 113 22.71 19.60 -13.27
C LEU A 113 23.86 19.44 -14.27
N GLU A 114 25.05 19.08 -13.80
CA GLU A 114 26.24 18.86 -14.65
C GLU A 114 26.10 17.61 -15.53
N HIS A 115 25.22 16.66 -15.21
CA HIS A 115 25.03 15.41 -15.95
C HIS A 115 23.81 15.42 -16.90
N VAL A 116 23.20 16.58 -17.17
CA VAL A 116 22.06 16.74 -18.09
C VAL A 116 22.50 17.00 -19.56
N GLU A 117 23.80 16.86 -19.87
CA GLU A 117 24.34 17.02 -21.25
C GLU A 117 23.97 15.88 -22.22
#